data_AF-A0A5J4JKS9-F1
#
_entry.id   AF-A0A5J4JKS9-F1
#
_cell.length_a   1.000
_cell.length_b   1.000
_cell.length_c   1.000
_cell.angle_alpha   90.00
_cell.angle_beta   90.00
_cell.angle_gamma   90.00
#
_symmetry.space_group_name_H-M   'P 1'
#
loop_
_entity.id
_entity.type
_entity.pdbx_description
1 polymer ?
#
loop_
_entity_poly.entity_id
_entity_poly.type
_entity_poly.pdbx_seq_one_letter_code
_entity_poly.pdbx_strand_id
1 'polypeptide(L)' 'MDEYKEEGNFRRILAQIDLADVKNAIDRSKWIMNRNHENQLKLVKYKGFEYFEDNPSLAVWESIERILIDCKLKS' A
#
# COMPACT_ATOMS: atom_id res chain seq x y z
N MET A 1 -11.84 -15.04 2.63
CA MET A 1 -10.43 -14.73 3.02
C MET A 1 -9.55 -15.98 3.09
N ASP A 2 -10.10 -17.18 3.24
CA ASP A 2 -9.26 -18.38 3.41
C ASP A 2 -8.63 -18.88 2.09
N GLU A 3 -9.25 -18.58 0.95
CA GLU A 3 -8.69 -18.78 -0.40
C GLU A 3 -7.26 -18.21 -0.54
N TYR A 4 -7.00 -17.02 0.00
CA TYR A 4 -5.69 -16.36 -0.13
C TYR A 4 -4.67 -16.82 0.91
N LYS A 5 -5.09 -17.63 1.90
CA LYS A 5 -4.22 -18.13 2.98
C LYS A 5 -3.61 -19.49 2.66
N GLU A 6 -4.05 -20.15 1.59
CA GLU A 6 -3.38 -21.34 1.07
C GLU A 6 -2.09 -20.94 0.35
N GLU A 7 -0.98 -21.55 0.74
CA GLU A 7 0.36 -21.27 0.20
C GLU A 7 0.40 -21.31 -1.34
N GLY A 8 -0.33 -22.25 -1.95
CA GLY A 8 -0.41 -22.37 -3.42
C GLY A 8 -1.01 -21.14 -4.10
N ASN A 9 -2.06 -20.55 -3.52
CA ASN A 9 -2.68 -19.35 -4.05
C ASN A 9 -1.76 -18.13 -3.87
N PHE A 10 -1.06 -18.05 -2.74
CA PHE A 10 -0.08 -16.99 -2.50
C PHE A 10 1.09 -17.05 -3.49
N ARG A 11 1.67 -18.23 -3.71
CA ARG A 11 2.75 -18.43 -4.70
C ARG A 11 2.30 -18.08 -6.11
N ARG A 12 1.07 -18.43 -6.49
CA ARG A 12 0.51 -18.09 -7.81
C ARG A 12 0.41 -16.58 -8.01
N ILE A 13 -0.09 -15.84 -7.01
CA ILE A 13 -0.22 -14.38 -7.08
C ILE A 13 1.15 -13.72 -7.14
N LEU A 14 2.11 -14.18 -6.32
CA LEU A 14 3.48 -13.65 -6.35
C LEU A 14 4.17 -13.85 -7.70
N ALA A 15 3.86 -14.94 -8.41
CA ALA A 15 4.40 -15.17 -9.75
C ALA A 15 3.80 -14.26 -10.82
N GLN A 16 2.70 -13.56 -10.53
CA GLN A 16 2.00 -12.68 -11.47
C GLN A 16 2.34 -11.19 -11.31
N ILE A 17 3.13 -10.84 -10.29
CA ILE A 17 3.53 -9.46 -10.02
C ILE A 17 5.04 -9.33 -10.02
N ASP A 18 5.54 -8.18 -10.45
CA ASP A 18 6.96 -7.86 -10.37
C ASP A 18 7.23 -6.67 -9.44
N LEU A 19 8.52 -6.31 -9.32
CA LEU A 19 8.92 -5.19 -8.47
C LEU A 19 8.42 -3.83 -9.00
N ALA A 20 8.20 -3.70 -10.32
CA ALA A 20 7.64 -2.49 -10.90
C ALA A 20 6.16 -2.34 -10.54
N ASP A 21 5.39 -3.44 -10.52
CA ASP A 21 4.01 -3.44 -10.03
C ASP A 21 3.92 -2.93 -8.59
N VAL A 22 4.82 -3.38 -7.72
CA VAL A 22 4.89 -2.92 -6.32
C VAL A 22 5.21 -1.43 -6.24
N LYS A 23 6.17 -0.94 -7.03
CA LYS A 23 6.50 0.50 -7.10
C LYS A 23 5.31 1.33 -7.59
N ASN A 24 4.64 0.89 -8.64
CA ASN A 24 3.45 1.54 -9.18
C ASN A 24 2.30 1.56 -8.16
N ALA A 25 2.12 0.50 -7.38
CA ALA A 25 1.12 0.44 -6.32
C ALA A 25 1.39 1.47 -5.20
N ILE A 26 2.66 1.68 -4.83
CA ILE A 26 3.06 2.73 -3.87
C ILE A 26 2.69 4.11 -4.43
N ASP A 27 3.09 4.41 -5.67
CA ASP A 27 2.88 5.72 -6.27
C ASP A 27 1.37 6.02 -6.45
N ARG A 28 0.59 5.00 -6.82
CA ARG A 28 -0.87 5.09 -6.89
C ARG A 28 -1.48 5.34 -5.52
N SER A 29 -0.97 4.71 -4.46
CA SER A 29 -1.45 4.94 -3.09
C SER A 29 -1.20 6.38 -2.64
N LYS A 30 -0.01 6.92 -2.91
CA LYS A 30 0.32 8.34 -2.66
C LYS A 30 -0.62 9.28 -3.41
N TRP A 31 -0.87 9.01 -4.69
CA TRP A 31 -1.79 9.80 -5.49
C TRP A 31 -3.21 9.80 -4.92
N ILE A 32 -3.73 8.64 -4.51
CA ILE A 32 -5.06 8.53 -3.90
C ILE A 32 -5.11 9.32 -2.58
N MET A 33 -4.08 9.23 -1.73
CA MET A 33 -4.02 10.01 -0.49
C MET A 33 -4.05 11.52 -0.74
N ASN A 34 -3.27 11.99 -1.72
CA ASN A 34 -3.28 13.40 -2.09
C ASN A 34 -4.67 13.83 -2.60
N ARG A 35 -5.32 13.01 -3.44
CA ARG A 35 -6.68 13.28 -3.94
C ARG A 35 -7.72 13.30 -2.83
N ASN A 36 -7.61 12.41 -1.85
CA ASN A 36 -8.51 12.38 -0.70
C ASN A 36 -8.35 13.63 0.18
N HIS A 37 -7.11 14.10 0.34
CA HIS A 37 -6.82 15.36 1.01
C HIS A 37 -7.41 16.56 0.24
N GLU A 38 -7.21 16.63 -1.09
CA GLU A 38 -7.82 17.65 -1.96
C GLU A 38 -9.36 17.67 -1.86
N ASN A 39 -9.98 16.49 -1.76
CA ASN A 39 -11.42 16.32 -1.62
C ASN A 39 -11.94 16.53 -0.18
N GLN A 40 -11.08 16.96 0.76
CA GLN A 40 -11.43 17.24 2.15
C GLN A 40 -12.06 16.04 2.87
N LEU A 41 -11.67 14.82 2.48
CA LEU A 41 -12.09 13.62 3.20
C LEU A 41 -11.49 13.62 4.60
N LYS A 42 -12.24 13.05 5.56
CA LYS A 42 -11.84 13.05 6.96
C LYS A 42 -10.62 12.16 7.18
N LEU A 43 -9.50 12.79 7.54
CA LEU A 43 -8.31 12.10 8.00
C LEU A 43 -8.47 11.74 9.49
N VAL A 44 -8.33 10.46 9.80
CA VAL A 44 -8.37 9.93 11.17
C VAL A 44 -6.96 9.62 11.64
N LYS A 45 -6.67 10.03 12.88
CA LYS A 45 -5.42 9.69 13.58
C LYS A 45 -5.74 8.75 14.73
N TYR A 46 -5.22 7.53 14.69
CA TYR A 46 -5.49 6.52 15.72
C TYR A 46 -4.26 5.65 15.96
N LYS A 47 -3.86 5.50 17.23
CA LYS A 47 -2.73 4.66 17.67
C LYS A 47 -1.42 4.88 16.87
N GLY A 48 -1.16 6.12 16.46
CA GLY A 48 0.04 6.48 15.70
C GLY A 48 -0.06 6.28 14.19
N PHE A 49 -1.22 5.90 13.67
CA PHE A 49 -1.50 5.80 12.23
C PHE A 49 -2.42 6.93 11.76
N GLU A 50 -2.19 7.39 10.53
CA GLU A 50 -3.06 8.35 9.84
C GLU A 50 -3.69 7.68 8.62
N TYR A 51 -5.01 7.70 8.52
CA TYR A 51 -5.74 7.08 7.40
C TYR A 51 -7.08 7.75 7.15
N PHE A 52 -7.64 7.58 5.95
CA PHE A 52 -8.99 8.06 5.63
C PHE A 52 -10.04 7.00 5.99
N GLU A 53 -11.13 7.40 6.65
CA GLU A 53 -12.19 6.47 7.13
C GLU A 53 -12.75 5.59 6.01
N ASP A 54 -12.99 6.18 4.84
CA ASP A 54 -13.55 5.47 3.68
C ASP A 54 -12.53 4.58 2.94
N ASN A 55 -11.22 4.76 3.21
CA ASN A 55 -10.17 3.94 2.60
C ASN A 55 -8.94 3.78 3.52
N PRO A 56 -9.02 2.88 4.52
CA PRO A 56 -7.96 2.68 5.52
C PRO A 56 -6.72 1.96 4.98
N SER A 57 -6.77 1.39 3.77
CA SER A 57 -5.66 0.64 3.15
C SER A 57 -4.46 1.51 2.76
N LEU A 58 -4.65 2.83 2.74
CA LEU A 58 -3.71 3.77 2.16
C LEU A 58 -2.48 4.07 3.03
N ALA A 59 -2.27 3.48 4.21
CA ALA A 59 -1.04 3.66 4.98
C ALA A 59 0.00 2.55 4.71
N VAL A 60 -0.40 1.43 4.11
CA VAL A 60 0.49 0.27 3.91
C VAL A 60 1.70 0.60 3.02
N TRP A 61 1.55 1.51 2.06
CA TRP A 61 2.64 1.90 1.17
C TRP A 61 3.83 2.52 1.91
N GLU A 62 3.64 3.15 3.07
CA GLU A 62 4.72 3.76 3.85
C GLU A 62 5.74 2.69 4.30
N SER A 63 5.21 1.56 4.79
CA SER A 63 6.04 0.44 5.25
C SER A 63 6.75 -0.25 4.08
N ILE A 64 6.05 -0.46 2.97
CA ILE A 64 6.65 -1.09 1.78
C ILE A 64 7.70 -0.17 1.15
N GLU A 65 7.42 1.14 1.05
CA GLU A 65 8.38 2.11 0.52
C GLU A 65 9.66 2.16 1.35
N ARG A 66 9.54 2.16 2.68
CA ARG A 66 10.71 2.10 3.57
C ARG A 66 11.56 0.85 3.32
N ILE A 67 10.94 -0.31 3.19
CA ILE A 67 11.64 -1.57 2.85
C ILE A 67 12.38 -1.42 1.52
N LEU A 68 11.74 -0.85 0.49
CA LEU A 68 12.40 -0.65 -0.81
C LEU A 68 13.59 0.31 -0.73
N ILE A 69 13.50 1.38 0.07
CA ILE A 69 14.60 2.33 0.29
C ILE A 69 15.75 1.63 1.03
N ASP A 70 15.46 0.92 2.12
CA ASP A 70 16.46 0.20 2.91
C ASP A 70 17.19 -0.87 2.06
N CYS A 71 16.47 -1.49 1.13
CA CYS A 71 17.04 -2.43 0.15
C CYS A 71 17.70 -1.76 -1.06
N LYS A 72 17.75 -0.42 -1.15
CA LYS A 72 18.28 0.34 -2.29
C LYS A 72 17.58 0.03 -3.63
N LEU A 73 16.31 -0.34 -3.56
CA LEU A 73 15.46 -0.65 -4.70
C LEU A 73 14.62 0.55 -5.16
N LYS A 74 14.54 1.60 -4.35
CA LYS A 74 13.90 2.89 -4.65
C LYS A 74 14.80 4.01 -4.11
N SER A 75 14.95 5.08 -4.90
CA SER A 75 15.79 6.26 -4.63
C SER A 75 14.95 7.48 -4.38
#